data_AF-A0A135IC49-F1
#
_entry.id   AF-A0A135IC49-F1
#
_cell.length_a   1.000
_cell.length_b   1.000
_cell.length_c   1.000
_cell.angle_alpha   90.00
_cell.angle_beta   90.00
_cell.angle_gamma   90.00
#
_symmetry.space_group_name_H-M   'P 1'
#
loop_
_entity.id
_entity.type
_entity.pdbx_description
1 polymer ?
#
loop_
_entity_poly.entity_id
_entity_poly.type
_entity_poly.pdbx_seq_one_letter_code
_entity_poly.pdbx_strand_id
1 'polypeptide(L)'
;MDKSDKGAGMKNIVVALAVLMLSACGFDATKTYRLTLSGDQAVPLNDSEQTTKARVQIDEKRKKLRARLYVDNIEGFKFAHIHSGGIGDTGDVLFTFERPKKKFWKPNRKKYLVVRANHLSYSELEAVKNGDWYINVHTDAVPSGELRAQIVPKSTTILSFKADGRQEVPTVETEARGKGTYLTMLKTTR
;
A
#
# COMPACT_ATOMS: atom_id res chain seq x y z
N MET A 1 -3.61 -70.64 -43.00
CA MET A 1 -3.70 -69.23 -43.41
C MET A 1 -5.17 -68.88 -43.50
N ASP A 2 -5.71 -68.21 -42.49
CA ASP A 2 -6.62 -67.07 -42.66
C ASP A 2 -6.83 -66.38 -41.29
N LYS A 3 -6.94 -65.06 -41.32
CA LYS A 3 -7.15 -64.17 -40.18
C LYS A 3 -8.65 -63.98 -39.96
N SER A 4 -9.12 -64.11 -38.72
CA SER A 4 -10.10 -63.17 -38.17
C SER A 4 -10.35 -63.47 -36.69
N ASP A 5 -9.92 -62.57 -35.81
CA ASP A 5 -10.83 -62.17 -34.74
C ASP A 5 -10.61 -60.69 -34.40
N LYS A 6 -11.68 -59.91 -34.55
CA LYS A 6 -11.78 -58.51 -34.17
C LYS A 6 -12.91 -58.45 -33.14
N GLY A 7 -12.58 -58.19 -31.88
CA GLY A 7 -13.58 -58.05 -30.82
C GLY A 7 -13.06 -57.25 -29.63
N ALA A 8 -13.39 -55.96 -29.63
CA ALA A 8 -13.46 -54.99 -28.54
C ALA A 8 -12.80 -55.29 -27.17
N GLY A 9 -11.88 -54.40 -26.78
CA GLY A 9 -11.54 -54.13 -25.39
C GLY A 9 -11.34 -52.64 -25.19
N MET A 10 -12.42 -51.93 -24.83
CA MET A 10 -12.42 -50.55 -24.37
C MET A 10 -11.38 -50.37 -23.25
N LYS A 11 -10.28 -49.68 -23.55
CA LYS A 11 -9.39 -49.17 -22.52
C LYS A 11 -9.95 -47.83 -22.05
N ASN A 12 -10.79 -47.88 -21.02
CA ASN A 12 -11.19 -46.69 -20.27
C ASN A 12 -9.92 -46.06 -19.69
N ILE A 13 -9.39 -45.06 -20.40
CA ILE A 13 -8.37 -44.16 -19.86
C ILE A 13 -9.09 -43.29 -18.84
N VAL A 14 -9.07 -43.72 -17.59
CA VAL A 14 -9.34 -42.84 -16.46
C VAL A 14 -8.20 -41.84 -16.44
N VAL A 15 -8.41 -40.68 -17.06
CA VAL A 15 -7.55 -39.50 -16.84
C VAL A 15 -7.82 -39.06 -15.41
N ALA A 16 -7.05 -39.60 -14.47
CA ALA A 16 -6.95 -39.03 -13.14
C ALA A 16 -6.44 -37.60 -13.32
N LEU A 17 -7.36 -36.64 -13.23
CA LEU A 17 -7.04 -35.21 -13.18
C LEU A 17 -6.35 -34.98 -11.83
N ALA A 18 -5.03 -35.22 -11.79
CA ALA A 18 -4.21 -34.75 -10.71
C ALA A 18 -4.25 -33.22 -10.79
N VAL A 19 -5.17 -32.60 -10.04
CA VAL A 19 -5.09 -31.19 -9.68
C VAL A 19 -3.86 -31.08 -8.80
N LEU A 20 -2.70 -30.97 -9.44
CA LEU A 20 -1.45 -30.68 -8.80
C LEU A 20 -1.59 -29.24 -8.29
N MET A 21 -2.00 -29.11 -7.03
CA MET A 21 -1.93 -27.89 -6.24
C MET A 21 -0.46 -27.45 -6.15
N LEU A 22 0.09 -26.86 -7.22
CA LEU A 22 1.31 -26.04 -7.12
C LEU A 22 0.92 -24.71 -6.48
N SER A 23 0.73 -24.73 -5.18
CA SER A 23 0.76 -23.51 -4.36
C SER A 23 1.67 -23.71 -3.17
N ALA A 24 2.95 -23.95 -3.47
CA ALA A 24 3.98 -24.07 -2.46
C ALA A 24 5.29 -23.38 -2.86
N CYS A 25 5.21 -22.10 -3.26
CA CYS A 25 6.23 -21.06 -3.02
C CYS A 25 5.71 -19.70 -3.55
N GLY A 26 4.68 -19.15 -2.92
CA GLY A 26 3.98 -17.98 -3.45
C GLY A 26 3.53 -16.98 -2.38
N PHE A 27 3.47 -15.71 -2.77
CA PHE A 27 2.72 -14.67 -2.07
C PHE A 27 1.41 -14.50 -2.83
N ASP A 28 0.28 -14.62 -2.13
CA ASP A 28 -1.06 -14.54 -2.68
C ASP A 28 -1.76 -13.32 -2.10
N ALA A 29 -1.92 -12.26 -2.90
CA ALA A 29 -2.49 -11.01 -2.41
C ALA A 29 -4.01 -11.15 -2.21
N THR A 30 -4.47 -11.26 -0.96
CA THR A 30 -5.89 -11.24 -0.61
C THR A 30 -6.45 -9.81 -0.50
N LYS A 31 -5.60 -8.84 -0.15
CA LYS A 31 -5.92 -7.40 -0.19
C LYS A 31 -4.85 -6.61 -0.92
N THR A 32 -5.27 -5.55 -1.61
CA THR A 32 -4.37 -4.62 -2.29
C THR A 32 -4.85 -3.19 -2.09
N TYR A 33 -3.98 -2.36 -1.52
CA TYR A 33 -4.15 -0.93 -1.34
C TYR A 33 -3.31 -0.20 -2.38
N ARG A 34 -3.92 0.77 -3.06
CA ARG A 34 -3.26 1.65 -4.02
C ARG A 34 -3.33 3.06 -3.48
N LEU A 35 -2.17 3.62 -3.18
CA LEU A 35 -2.02 4.84 -2.40
C LEU A 35 -1.38 5.93 -3.27
N THR A 36 -1.83 7.16 -3.07
CA THR A 36 -1.15 8.38 -3.51
C THR A 36 -0.71 9.11 -2.25
N LEU A 37 0.60 9.35 -2.14
CA LEU A 37 1.20 10.10 -1.05
C LEU A 37 1.27 11.57 -1.45
N SER A 38 0.92 12.46 -0.52
CA SER A 38 0.91 13.92 -0.69
C SER A 38 1.26 14.63 0.64
N GLY A 39 1.65 15.90 0.54
CA GLY A 39 1.83 16.79 1.70
C GLY A 39 0.53 17.07 2.46
N ASP A 40 -0.61 16.99 1.76
CA ASP A 40 -1.96 17.16 2.34
C ASP A 40 -2.34 16.07 3.35
N GLN A 41 -1.62 14.95 3.40
CA GLN A 41 -1.85 13.91 4.40
C GLN A 41 -0.78 13.93 5.50
N ALA A 42 0.25 14.78 5.38
CA ALA A 42 1.36 14.82 6.33
C ALA A 42 0.91 15.36 7.68
N VAL A 43 1.62 14.93 8.73
CA VAL A 43 1.40 15.41 10.10
C VAL A 43 2.74 15.92 10.62
N PRO A 44 2.91 17.24 10.81
CA PRO A 44 1.98 18.32 10.44
C PRO A 44 1.83 18.47 8.91
N LEU A 45 0.67 18.99 8.46
CA LEU A 45 0.45 19.30 7.04
C LEU A 45 1.54 20.22 6.51
N ASN A 46 2.04 19.94 5.31
CA ASN A 46 3.00 20.78 4.59
C ASN A 46 2.47 21.10 3.19
N ASP A 47 3.06 22.12 2.56
CA ASP A 47 2.62 22.66 1.26
C ASP A 47 3.33 22.01 0.07
N SER A 48 3.88 20.80 0.25
CA SER A 48 4.54 20.10 -0.85
C SER A 48 3.55 19.71 -1.93
N GLU A 49 3.81 20.16 -3.15
CA GLU A 49 3.11 19.73 -4.36
C GLU A 49 3.66 18.39 -4.88
N GLN A 50 4.73 17.85 -4.28
CA GLN A 50 5.26 16.55 -4.68
C GLN A 50 4.23 15.45 -4.39
N THR A 51 4.14 14.49 -5.30
CA THR A 51 3.29 13.31 -5.09
C THR A 51 3.99 12.05 -5.55
N THR A 52 3.68 10.94 -4.90
CA THR A 52 4.14 9.63 -5.36
C THR A 52 3.09 8.55 -5.14
N LYS A 53 3.29 7.38 -5.76
CA LYS A 53 2.39 6.24 -5.66
C LYS A 53 3.03 5.10 -4.89
N ALA A 54 2.22 4.44 -4.09
CA ALA A 54 2.58 3.19 -3.45
C ALA A 54 1.51 2.12 -3.66
N ARG A 55 1.93 0.86 -3.55
CA ARG A 55 1.04 -0.28 -3.52
C ARG A 55 1.41 -1.17 -2.35
N VAL A 56 0.45 -1.44 -1.47
CA VAL A 56 0.59 -2.38 -0.34
C VAL A 56 -0.32 -3.57 -0.62
N GLN A 57 0.23 -4.77 -0.49
CA GLN A 57 -0.50 -6.01 -0.69
C GLN A 57 -0.36 -6.86 0.56
N ILE A 58 -1.46 -7.49 0.97
CA ILE A 58 -1.53 -8.37 2.13
C ILE A 58 -1.90 -9.76 1.63
N ASP A 59 -1.17 -10.78 2.07
CA ASP A 59 -1.56 -12.19 2.01
C ASP A 59 -2.06 -12.55 3.41
N GLU A 60 -3.37 -12.46 3.63
CA GLU A 60 -3.98 -12.71 4.95
C GLU A 60 -3.78 -14.16 5.40
N LYS A 61 -3.80 -15.10 4.46
CA LYS A 61 -3.65 -16.54 4.75
C LYS A 61 -2.26 -16.85 5.29
N ARG A 62 -1.23 -16.24 4.69
CA ARG A 62 0.18 -16.46 5.08
C ARG A 62 0.73 -15.37 5.98
N LYS A 63 -0.07 -14.38 6.35
CA LYS A 63 0.30 -13.22 7.19
C LYS A 63 1.55 -12.51 6.65
N LYS A 64 1.51 -12.17 5.36
CA LYS A 64 2.62 -11.47 4.68
C LYS A 64 2.17 -10.12 4.16
N LEU A 65 3.09 -9.16 4.15
CA LEU A 65 2.91 -7.87 3.51
C LEU A 65 4.01 -7.65 2.47
N ARG A 66 3.60 -7.11 1.32
CA ARG A 66 4.51 -6.57 0.31
C ARG A 66 4.10 -5.15 -0.01
N ALA A 67 5.00 -4.20 0.21
CA ALA A 67 4.83 -2.83 -0.25
C ALA A 67 5.81 -2.51 -1.37
N ARG A 68 5.37 -1.68 -2.30
CA ARG A 68 6.20 -1.03 -3.31
C ARG A 68 5.90 0.45 -3.30
N LEU A 69 6.94 1.27 -3.21
CA LEU A 69 6.87 2.73 -3.27
C LEU A 69 7.68 3.21 -4.46
N TYR A 70 7.10 4.02 -5.33
CA TYR A 70 7.85 4.69 -6.40
C TYR A 70 8.56 5.92 -5.84
N VAL A 71 9.79 6.18 -6.29
CA VAL A 71 10.67 7.26 -5.77
C VAL A 71 11.39 7.99 -6.89
N ASP A 72 10.98 7.79 -8.13
CA ASP A 72 11.56 8.36 -9.34
C ASP A 72 11.30 9.86 -9.48
N ASN A 73 10.18 10.36 -8.95
CA ASN A 73 9.74 11.75 -9.08
C ASN A 73 9.68 12.47 -7.73
N ILE A 74 10.62 12.16 -6.83
CA ILE A 74 10.70 12.81 -5.51
C ILE A 74 12.05 13.51 -5.44
N GLU A 75 12.02 14.83 -5.50
CA GLU A 75 13.19 15.68 -5.33
C GLU A 75 13.70 15.56 -3.89
N GLY A 76 15.03 15.48 -3.73
CA GLY A 76 15.66 15.38 -2.41
C GLY A 76 15.33 14.10 -1.63
N PHE A 77 14.83 13.03 -2.27
CA PHE A 77 14.47 11.79 -1.58
C PHE A 77 15.60 11.23 -0.72
N LYS A 78 15.32 10.92 0.56
CA LYS A 78 16.25 10.27 1.48
C LYS A 78 15.87 8.82 1.77
N PHE A 79 14.73 8.63 2.43
CA PHE A 79 14.24 7.31 2.85
C PHE A 79 12.73 7.35 3.05
N ALA A 80 12.14 6.18 3.26
CA ALA A 80 10.72 6.04 3.51
C ALA A 80 10.45 4.89 4.48
N HIS A 81 9.36 5.02 5.25
CA HIS A 81 8.96 4.06 6.26
C HIS A 81 7.47 3.71 6.13
N ILE A 82 7.10 2.54 6.66
CA ILE A 82 5.74 2.25 7.11
C ILE A 82 5.72 2.47 8.62
N HIS A 83 4.76 3.25 9.10
CA HIS A 83 4.56 3.55 10.51
C HIS A 83 3.22 3.00 11.01
N SER A 84 3.12 2.81 12.32
CA SER A 84 1.84 2.72 13.02
C SER A 84 1.26 4.12 13.25
N GLY A 85 -0.06 4.22 13.38
CA GLY A 85 -0.82 5.45 13.61
C GLY A 85 -2.01 5.57 12.66
N GLY A 86 -3.15 5.94 13.22
CA GLY A 86 -4.34 6.31 12.47
C GLY A 86 -4.17 7.63 11.72
N ILE A 87 -5.27 8.12 11.16
CA ILE A 87 -5.27 9.36 10.39
C ILE A 87 -5.11 10.55 11.32
N GLY A 88 -4.14 11.42 11.01
CA GLY A 88 -3.79 12.55 11.88
C GLY A 88 -2.80 12.21 13.00
N ASP A 89 -2.58 10.93 13.27
CA ASP A 89 -1.67 10.48 14.34
C ASP A 89 -0.28 10.12 13.80
N THR A 90 0.74 10.28 14.64
CA THR A 90 2.10 9.79 14.39
C THR A 90 2.39 8.61 15.32
N GLY A 91 3.22 7.67 14.88
CA GLY A 91 3.57 6.48 15.65
C GLY A 91 4.87 5.86 15.15
N ASP A 92 5.25 4.75 15.76
CA ASP A 92 6.55 4.11 15.57
C ASP A 92 6.80 3.61 14.15
N VAL A 93 8.08 3.51 13.79
CA VAL A 93 8.51 2.87 12.54
C VAL A 93 8.29 1.36 12.65
N LEU A 94 7.50 0.80 11.74
CA LEU A 94 7.27 -0.64 11.63
C LEU A 94 8.22 -1.27 10.62
N PHE A 95 8.39 -0.63 9.46
CA PHE A 95 9.22 -1.15 8.37
C PHE A 95 9.95 -0.05 7.60
N THR A 96 11.19 -0.34 7.22
CA THR A 96 11.98 0.52 6.32
C THR A 96 11.89 0.06 4.87
N PHE A 97 11.66 1.00 3.96
CA PHE A 97 11.68 0.73 2.53
C PHE A 97 13.12 0.59 2.03
N GLU A 98 13.41 -0.53 1.38
CA GLU A 98 14.75 -0.83 0.88
C GLU A 98 14.79 -0.96 -0.64
N ARG A 99 15.99 -0.83 -1.21
CA ARG A 99 16.19 -1.09 -2.63
C ARG A 99 15.92 -2.57 -2.94
N PRO A 100 15.21 -2.91 -4.03
CA PRO A 100 15.06 -4.29 -4.44
C PRO A 100 16.43 -4.90 -4.79
N LYS A 101 16.59 -6.21 -4.54
CA LYS A 101 17.83 -6.95 -4.88
C LYS A 101 18.22 -6.75 -6.37
N LYS A 102 19.53 -6.60 -6.64
CA LYS A 102 20.14 -6.17 -7.92
C LYS A 102 19.57 -6.81 -9.20
N LYS A 103 19.11 -8.07 -9.17
CA LYS A 103 18.50 -8.77 -10.33
C LYS A 103 17.24 -8.08 -10.89
N PHE A 104 16.66 -7.12 -10.16
CA PHE A 104 15.47 -6.37 -10.56
C PHE A 104 15.71 -4.89 -10.89
N TRP A 105 16.97 -4.43 -10.85
CA TRP A 105 17.34 -3.06 -11.17
C TRP A 105 17.75 -2.96 -12.65
N LYS A 106 16.96 -2.26 -13.47
CA LYS A 106 17.28 -1.97 -14.86
C LYS A 106 17.38 -0.45 -15.03
N PRO A 107 18.39 0.08 -15.75
CA PRO A 107 18.66 1.52 -15.83
C PRO A 107 17.48 2.36 -16.37
N ASN A 108 16.57 1.77 -17.15
CA ASN A 108 15.41 2.46 -17.74
C ASN A 108 14.07 2.06 -17.10
N ARG A 109 14.06 1.69 -15.82
CA ARG A 109 12.81 1.41 -15.08
C ARG A 109 12.62 2.40 -13.96
N LYS A 110 11.35 2.76 -13.72
CA LYS A 110 10.92 3.56 -12.56
C LYS A 110 11.62 3.06 -11.30
N LYS A 111 12.27 3.96 -10.58
CA LYS A 111 12.92 3.63 -9.30
C LYS A 111 11.83 3.37 -8.27
N TYR A 112 11.97 2.26 -7.56
CA TYR A 112 11.05 1.92 -6.49
C TYR A 112 11.81 1.25 -5.35
N LEU A 113 11.25 1.39 -4.16
CA LEU A 113 11.65 0.68 -2.95
C LEU A 113 10.59 -0.34 -2.57
N VAL A 114 10.97 -1.26 -1.69
CA VAL A 114 10.12 -2.38 -1.27
C VAL A 114 10.22 -2.65 0.21
N VAL A 115 9.09 -3.06 0.79
CA VAL A 115 9.01 -3.76 2.07
C VAL A 115 8.51 -5.17 1.80
N ARG A 116 9.10 -6.16 2.47
CA ARG A 116 8.61 -7.54 2.50
C ARG A 116 8.59 -8.03 3.94
N ALA A 117 7.43 -7.98 4.57
CA ALA A 117 7.22 -8.53 5.89
C ALA A 117 6.64 -9.95 5.78
N ASN A 118 7.18 -10.87 6.58
CA ASN A 118 6.65 -12.21 6.75
C ASN A 118 6.27 -12.38 8.22
N HIS A 119 5.31 -13.25 8.50
CA HIS A 119 4.89 -13.59 9.86
C HIS A 119 4.34 -12.38 10.63
N LEU A 120 3.54 -11.54 9.98
CA LEU A 120 2.77 -10.54 10.69
C LEU A 120 1.95 -11.21 11.80
N SER A 121 1.90 -10.59 12.96
CA SER A 121 1.02 -11.01 14.04
C SER A 121 -0.45 -10.83 13.61
N TYR A 122 -1.38 -11.42 14.36
CA TYR A 122 -2.80 -11.23 14.09
C TYR A 122 -3.21 -9.76 14.30
N SER A 123 -2.71 -9.11 15.36
CA SER A 123 -3.00 -7.70 15.63
C SER A 123 -2.40 -6.76 14.59
N GLU A 124 -1.21 -7.06 14.06
CA GLU A 124 -0.61 -6.28 12.97
C GLU A 124 -1.44 -6.39 11.67
N LEU A 125 -1.94 -7.59 11.38
CA LEU A 125 -2.81 -7.83 10.24
C LEU A 125 -4.13 -7.05 10.36
N GLU A 126 -4.70 -6.98 11.56
CA GLU A 126 -5.91 -6.19 11.82
C GLU A 126 -5.62 -4.69 11.76
N ALA A 127 -4.54 -4.21 12.38
CA ALA A 127 -4.16 -2.80 12.37
C ALA A 127 -4.00 -2.27 10.93
N VAL A 128 -3.26 -2.97 10.06
CA VAL A 128 -3.12 -2.54 8.65
C VAL A 128 -4.45 -2.60 7.90
N LYS A 129 -5.37 -3.49 8.28
CA LYS A 129 -6.70 -3.61 7.65
C LYS A 129 -7.66 -2.51 8.09
N ASN A 130 -7.54 -2.07 9.33
CA ASN A 130 -8.33 -0.99 9.92
C ASN A 130 -7.84 0.39 9.49
N GLY A 131 -6.70 0.44 8.79
CA GLY A 131 -6.12 1.69 8.35
C GLY A 131 -5.31 2.39 9.43
N ASP A 132 -4.78 1.64 10.40
CA ASP A 132 -3.97 2.17 11.49
C ASP A 132 -2.49 2.30 11.13
N TRP A 133 -2.12 2.09 9.87
CA TRP A 133 -0.76 2.20 9.37
C TRP A 133 -0.70 3.19 8.20
N TYR A 134 0.45 3.86 8.04
CA TYR A 134 0.69 4.81 6.94
C TYR A 134 2.09 4.67 6.37
N ILE A 135 2.27 5.15 5.14
CA ILE A 135 3.60 5.32 4.53
C ILE A 135 4.01 6.77 4.68
N ASN A 136 5.26 7.01 5.08
CA ASN A 136 5.88 8.32 5.16
C ASN A 136 7.16 8.36 4.31
N VAL A 137 7.37 9.45 3.57
CA VAL A 137 8.56 9.71 2.76
C VAL A 137 9.28 10.94 3.28
N HIS A 138 10.57 10.79 3.51
CA HIS A 138 11.46 11.84 4.01
C HIS A 138 12.36 12.35 2.89
N THR A 139 12.51 13.67 2.82
CA THR A 139 13.35 14.36 1.85
C THR A 139 14.30 15.33 2.53
N ASP A 140 15.21 15.92 1.76
CA ASP A 140 16.05 17.04 2.20
C ASP A 140 15.23 18.24 2.65
N ALA A 141 14.14 18.56 1.95
CA ALA A 141 13.31 19.73 2.21
C ALA A 141 12.43 19.56 3.46
N VAL A 142 11.89 18.35 3.69
CA VAL A 142 11.05 18.05 4.85
C VAL A 142 11.52 16.76 5.54
N PRO A 143 12.58 16.84 6.38
CA PRO A 143 13.17 15.66 7.02
C PRO A 143 12.24 14.95 8.00
N SER A 144 11.23 15.63 8.55
CA SER A 144 10.22 15.02 9.43
C SER A 144 9.21 14.14 8.67
N GLY A 145 9.14 14.26 7.34
CA GLY A 145 8.19 13.56 6.49
C GLY A 145 7.46 14.53 5.55
N GLU A 146 7.83 14.50 4.27
CA GLU A 146 7.22 15.34 3.24
C GLU A 146 5.90 14.77 2.76
N LEU A 147 5.88 13.47 2.40
CA LEU A 147 4.71 12.85 1.77
C LEU A 147 4.19 11.72 2.63
N ARG A 148 2.87 11.73 2.87
CA ARG A 148 2.18 10.70 3.64
C ARG A 148 1.03 10.09 2.86
N ALA A 149 0.78 8.80 3.07
CA ALA A 149 -0.48 8.18 2.70
C ALA A 149 -0.92 7.16 3.75
N GLN A 150 -2.17 7.28 4.21
CA GLN A 150 -2.77 6.24 5.04
C GLN A 150 -3.01 4.97 4.22
N ILE A 151 -2.78 3.79 4.81
CA ILE A 151 -3.04 2.50 4.16
C ILE A 151 -4.53 2.17 4.31
N VAL A 152 -5.36 2.79 3.47
CA VAL A 152 -6.82 2.59 3.45
C VAL A 152 -7.30 2.16 2.07
N PRO A 153 -8.50 1.54 1.95
CA PRO A 153 -9.08 1.20 0.66
C PRO A 153 -9.18 2.42 -0.28
N LYS A 154 -9.11 2.19 -1.59
CA LYS A 154 -9.23 3.28 -2.59
C LYS A 154 -10.58 4.02 -2.53
N SER A 155 -11.61 3.39 -1.96
CA SER A 155 -12.93 4.01 -1.73
C SER A 155 -12.93 5.02 -0.57
N THR A 156 -11.84 5.12 0.19
CA THR A 156 -11.67 6.10 1.26
C THR A 156 -11.08 7.38 0.69
N THR A 157 -11.77 8.50 0.91
CA THR A 157 -11.26 9.84 0.67
C THR A 157 -10.85 10.45 1.99
N ILE A 158 -9.61 10.92 2.05
CA ILE A 158 -9.06 11.67 3.17
C ILE A 158 -9.01 13.13 2.72
N LEU A 159 -9.78 13.99 3.38
CA LEU A 159 -9.79 15.42 3.13
C LEU A 159 -9.13 16.12 4.30
N SER A 160 -8.05 16.84 4.06
CA SER A 160 -7.42 17.67 5.07
C SER A 160 -7.67 19.14 4.75
N PHE A 161 -7.93 19.94 5.77
CA PHE A 161 -8.23 21.36 5.63
C PHE A 161 -7.48 22.18 6.67
N LYS A 162 -7.14 23.41 6.29
CA LYS A 162 -6.59 24.42 7.17
C LYS A 162 -7.73 25.36 7.57
N ALA A 163 -7.84 25.60 8.86
CA ALA A 163 -8.74 26.61 9.42
C ALA A 163 -7.93 27.84 9.82
N ASP A 164 -8.46 29.02 9.56
CA ASP A 164 -7.87 30.29 9.98
C ASP A 164 -8.98 31.33 10.27
N GLY A 165 -8.64 32.38 11.03
CA GLY A 165 -9.61 33.39 11.48
C GLY A 165 -10.31 34.15 10.35
N ARG A 166 -9.78 34.13 9.11
CA ARG A 166 -10.43 34.75 7.95
C ARG A 166 -11.62 33.96 7.45
N GLN A 167 -11.79 32.73 7.91
CA GLN A 167 -12.95 31.89 7.61
C GLN A 167 -14.16 32.14 8.54
N GLU A 168 -14.00 32.92 9.63
CA GLU A 168 -15.11 33.30 10.52
C GLU A 168 -15.99 34.42 9.94
N VAL A 169 -17.26 34.48 10.39
CA VAL A 169 -18.18 35.59 10.11
C VAL A 169 -18.71 36.12 11.45
N PRO A 170 -18.31 37.34 11.87
CA PRO A 170 -17.37 38.25 11.20
C PRO A 170 -15.94 37.72 11.21
N THR A 171 -15.14 38.14 10.23
CA THR A 171 -13.72 37.75 10.08
C THR A 171 -12.89 38.21 11.28
N VAL A 172 -12.01 37.33 11.75
CA VAL A 172 -11.04 37.61 12.82
C VAL A 172 -9.62 37.62 12.24
N GLU A 173 -8.91 38.74 12.33
CA GLU A 173 -7.49 38.81 11.98
C GLU A 173 -6.64 38.27 13.14
N THR A 174 -6.09 37.08 12.96
CA THR A 174 -5.23 36.41 13.93
C THR A 174 -4.22 35.50 13.22
N GLU A 175 -3.08 35.27 13.84
CA GLU A 175 -2.10 34.28 13.40
C GLU A 175 -2.49 32.84 13.81
N ALA A 176 -3.58 32.67 14.57
CA ALA A 176 -4.08 31.37 14.97
C ALA A 176 -4.56 30.54 13.75
N ARG A 177 -4.12 29.28 13.68
CA ARG A 177 -4.48 28.34 12.62
C ARG A 177 -4.92 27.00 13.22
N GLY A 178 -5.95 26.40 12.65
CA GLY A 178 -6.37 25.03 12.89
C GLY A 178 -6.03 24.11 11.72
N LYS A 179 -5.87 22.81 11.99
CA LYS A 179 -5.77 21.78 10.95
C LYS A 179 -6.76 20.68 11.28
N GLY A 180 -7.58 20.30 10.32
CA GLY A 180 -8.55 19.22 10.46
C GLY A 180 -8.35 18.17 9.38
N THR A 181 -8.72 16.92 9.69
CA THR A 181 -8.82 15.86 8.69
C THR A 181 -10.18 15.20 8.81
N TYR A 182 -10.85 15.06 7.67
CA TYR A 182 -12.16 14.44 7.51
C TYR A 182 -12.06 13.20 6.64
N LEU A 183 -12.81 12.18 7.03
CA LEU A 183 -12.85 10.88 6.37
C LEU A 183 -14.22 10.65 5.78
N THR A 184 -14.26 10.35 4.49
CA THR A 184 -15.48 9.85 3.85
C THR A 184 -15.19 8.57 3.07
N MET A 185 -16.06 7.59 3.26
CA MET A 185 -16.09 6.40 2.43
C MET A 185 -17.07 6.66 1.30
N LEU A 186 -16.58 6.68 0.06
CA LEU A 186 -17.46 6.71 -1.10
C LEU A 186 -18.22 5.38 -1.14
N LYS A 187 -19.49 5.41 -0.74
CA LYS A 187 -20.41 4.28 -0.90
C LYS A 187 -20.58 4.11 -2.41
N THR A 188 -19.98 3.07 -2.98
CA THR A 188 -20.20 2.73 -4.38
C THR A 188 -21.64 2.22 -4.49
N THR A 189 -22.57 3.07 -4.89
CA THR A 189 -23.88 2.63 -5.37
C THR A 189 -23.62 1.80 -6.61
N ARG A 190 -23.95 0.50 -6.55
CA ARG A 190 -23.97 -0.38 -7.72
C ARG A 190 -25.20 -0.09 -8.56
#